data_AF-K7ERJ1-F1
#
_entry.id   AF-K7ERJ1-F1
#
_cell.length_a   1.000
_cell.length_b   1.000
_cell.length_c   1.000
_cell.angle_alpha   90.00
_cell.angle_beta   90.00
_cell.angle_gamma   90.00
#
_symmetry.space_group_name_H-M   'P 1'
#
loop_
_entity.id
_entity.type
_entity.pdbx_description
1 polymer ?
#
loop_
_entity_poly.entity_id
_entity_poly.type
_entity_poly.pdbx_seq_one_letter_code
_entity_poly.pdbx_strand_id
1 'polypeptide(L)'
;MSCINLPTVLPGSPSKTRGQIQVILGPMFSGKSTELMRRVRRFQIAQYKCLVIKYAKDTRYSSSFCTHDRTRSRIIARNTMEALPACLLRDVAQEALGVAVIGIDEGQFFPDIVEFCEAMANAGKTVIVAALDGTFQRKPFGAILNLVPLAESVVKLTAVCMECFREAAYTKRLGTEKEVEVIGGAD
;
A
#
# COMPACT_ATOMS: atom_id res chain seq x y z
N MET A 1 -1.38 -6.58 38.69
CA MET A 1 -2.37 -6.40 37.60
C MET A 1 -1.93 -5.18 36.81
N SER A 2 -1.50 -5.21 35.55
CA SER A 2 -1.24 -6.25 34.56
C SER A 2 -0.09 -5.68 33.70
N CYS A 3 1.07 -6.34 33.75
CA CYS A 3 2.22 -5.98 32.93
C CYS A 3 1.87 -6.27 31.46
N ILE A 4 1.64 -5.22 30.67
CA ILE A 4 1.47 -5.35 29.23
C ILE A 4 2.86 -5.66 28.66
N ASN A 5 3.12 -6.93 28.38
CA ASN A 5 4.27 -7.38 27.61
C ASN A 5 4.15 -6.82 26.18
N LEU A 6 4.73 -5.65 25.92
CA LEU A 6 5.08 -5.26 24.56
C LEU A 6 6.20 -6.20 24.07
N PRO A 7 6.12 -6.73 22.83
CA PRO A 7 7.16 -7.60 22.32
C PRO A 7 8.47 -6.80 22.13
N THR A 8 9.48 -7.20 22.90
CA THR A 8 10.93 -7.12 22.58
C THR A 8 11.36 -5.96 21.69
N VAL A 9 11.37 -4.76 22.28
CA VAL A 9 12.12 -3.62 21.75
C VAL A 9 13.61 -3.90 21.95
N LEU A 10 14.37 -4.05 20.86
CA LEU A 10 15.82 -4.24 20.91
C LEU A 10 16.50 -3.04 21.61
N PRO A 11 17.58 -3.25 22.38
CA PRO A 11 18.31 -2.17 23.05
C PRO A 11 18.93 -1.26 21.98
N GLY A 12 18.34 -0.07 21.79
CA GLY A 12 18.71 0.91 20.76
C GLY A 12 17.53 1.48 19.95
N SER A 13 16.34 0.89 20.07
CA SER A 13 15.13 1.42 19.45
C SER A 13 14.62 2.67 20.18
N PRO A 14 14.22 3.75 19.48
CA PRO A 14 13.72 4.97 20.10
C PRO A 14 12.54 4.68 21.05
N SER A 15 12.53 5.36 22.21
CA SER A 15 11.64 5.08 23.36
C SER A 15 10.15 5.34 23.11
N LYS A 16 9.79 5.88 21.95
CA LYS A 16 8.42 5.98 21.46
C LYS A 16 8.39 5.54 20.00
N THR A 17 7.67 4.47 19.70
CA THR A 17 7.28 4.16 18.33
C THR A 17 6.39 5.30 17.83
N ARG A 18 6.90 6.11 16.90
CA ARG A 18 6.10 7.11 16.20
C ARG A 18 5.51 6.43 14.97
N GLY A 19 4.19 6.31 14.95
CA GLY A 19 3.51 5.93 13.72
C GLY A 19 3.56 7.07 12.71
N GLN A 20 3.20 6.74 11.48
CA GLN A 20 3.15 7.68 10.37
C GLN A 20 2.29 7.09 9.24
N ILE A 21 1.75 7.95 8.40
CA ILE A 21 1.05 7.65 7.16
C ILE A 21 1.87 8.21 5.99
N GLN A 22 2.20 7.35 5.03
CA GLN A 22 2.84 7.72 3.78
C GLN A 22 1.91 7.39 2.62
N VAL A 23 1.62 8.35 1.76
CA VAL A 23 0.73 8.18 0.60
C VAL A 23 1.52 8.31 -0.70
N ILE A 24 1.38 7.30 -1.56
CA ILE A 24 1.97 7.20 -2.90
C ILE A 24 0.81 7.26 -3.90
N LEU A 25 0.60 8.44 -4.47
CA LEU A 25 -0.40 8.73 -5.48
C LEU A 25 0.19 8.63 -6.89
N GLY A 26 -0.67 8.68 -7.91
CA GLY A 26 -0.27 8.71 -9.32
C GLY A 26 -1.22 7.91 -10.21
N PRO A 27 -1.20 8.13 -11.53
CA PRO A 27 -2.07 7.41 -12.46
C PRO A 27 -1.72 5.91 -12.52
N MET A 28 -2.54 5.12 -13.19
CA MET A 28 -2.14 3.76 -13.60
C MET A 28 -0.79 3.78 -14.33
N PHE A 29 -0.02 2.69 -14.22
CA PHE A 29 1.30 2.51 -14.85
C PHE A 29 2.45 3.41 -14.33
N SER A 30 2.23 4.18 -13.25
CA SER A 30 3.28 4.99 -12.60
C SER A 30 4.18 4.24 -11.62
N GLY A 31 4.00 2.92 -11.46
CA GLY A 31 4.85 2.09 -10.58
C GLY A 31 4.57 2.22 -9.07
N LYS A 32 3.37 2.67 -8.67
CA LYS A 32 2.99 2.85 -7.25
C LYS A 32 3.23 1.62 -6.38
N SER A 33 2.74 0.46 -6.81
CA SER A 33 2.89 -0.80 -6.06
C SER A 33 4.37 -1.21 -5.94
N THR A 34 5.20 -0.89 -6.94
CA THR A 34 6.66 -1.09 -6.87
C THR A 34 7.29 -0.18 -5.83
N GLU A 35 6.93 1.10 -5.78
CA GLU A 35 7.43 2.03 -4.76
C GLU A 35 6.95 1.65 -3.35
N LEU A 36 5.70 1.21 -3.20
CA LEU A 36 5.17 0.65 -1.96
C LEU A 36 6.03 -0.51 -1.48
N MET A 37 6.22 -1.53 -2.32
CA MET A 37 7.01 -2.70 -1.97
C MET A 37 8.48 -2.35 -1.70
N ARG A 38 9.06 -1.39 -2.42
CA ARG A 38 10.42 -0.90 -2.14
C ARG A 38 10.51 -0.31 -0.73
N ARG A 39 9.54 0.50 -0.30
CA ARG A 39 9.50 1.07 1.05
C ARG A 39 9.29 0.00 2.12
N VAL A 40 8.34 -0.92 1.92
CA VAL A 40 8.08 -2.02 2.87
C VAL A 40 9.31 -2.93 3.02
N ARG A 41 9.98 -3.30 1.92
CA ARG A 41 11.18 -4.16 1.93
C ARG A 41 12.33 -3.56 2.73
N ARG A 42 12.49 -2.22 2.74
CA ARG A 42 13.53 -1.56 3.57
C ARG A 42 13.35 -1.86 5.06
N PHE A 43 12.11 -1.88 5.53
CA PHE A 43 11.80 -2.26 6.92
C PHE A 43 11.95 -3.76 7.15
N GLN A 44 11.52 -4.58 6.19
CA GLN A 44 11.65 -6.04 6.28
C GLN A 44 13.13 -6.48 6.40
N ILE A 45 14.03 -5.91 5.60
CA ILE A 45 15.48 -6.20 5.66
C ILE A 45 16.03 -5.85 7.04
N ALA A 46 15.55 -4.75 7.64
CA ALA A 46 15.84 -4.35 9.02
C ALA A 46 15.07 -5.14 10.09
N GLN A 47 14.50 -6.31 9.73
CA GLN A 47 13.83 -7.25 10.63
C GLN A 47 12.50 -6.77 11.26
N TYR A 48 11.89 -5.72 10.72
CA TYR A 48 10.52 -5.34 11.13
C TYR A 48 9.50 -6.33 10.58
N LYS A 49 8.53 -6.71 11.41
CA LYS A 49 7.35 -7.44 10.95
C LYS A 49 6.51 -6.52 10.06
N CYS A 50 6.26 -6.97 8.83
CA CYS A 50 5.54 -6.21 7.81
C CYS A 50 4.32 -7.01 7.33
N LEU A 51 3.23 -6.31 7.06
CA LEU A 51 2.04 -6.85 6.40
C LEU A 51 1.80 -6.04 5.12
N VAL A 52 1.41 -6.68 4.02
CA VAL A 52 0.91 -5.97 2.84
C VAL A 52 -0.50 -6.45 2.56
N ILE A 53 -1.42 -5.51 2.37
CA ILE A 53 -2.84 -5.74 2.11
C ILE A 53 -3.10 -5.39 0.65
N LYS A 54 -3.84 -6.25 -0.06
CA LYS A 54 -4.27 -6.02 -1.45
C LYS A 54 -5.79 -6.02 -1.53
N TYR A 55 -6.33 -5.29 -2.49
CA TYR A 55 -7.76 -5.35 -2.77
C TYR A 55 -8.14 -6.71 -3.39
N ALA A 56 -9.03 -7.44 -2.72
CA ALA A 56 -9.31 -8.84 -3.05
C ALA A 56 -9.94 -9.04 -4.44
N LYS A 57 -10.70 -8.06 -4.95
CA LYS A 57 -11.31 -8.18 -6.28
C LYS A 57 -10.36 -7.84 -7.42
N ASP A 58 -9.18 -7.30 -7.13
CA ASP A 58 -8.14 -7.11 -8.14
C ASP A 58 -7.30 -8.38 -8.31
N THR A 59 -7.79 -9.28 -9.16
CA THR A 59 -7.18 -10.59 -9.42
C THR A 59 -6.22 -10.59 -10.61
N ARG A 60 -5.92 -9.41 -11.19
CA ARG A 60 -5.03 -9.28 -12.37
C ARG A 60 -3.60 -9.74 -12.08
N TYR A 61 -3.19 -9.70 -10.83
CA TYR A 61 -1.90 -10.17 -10.36
C TYR A 61 -2.09 -11.25 -9.29
N SER A 62 -1.26 -12.29 -9.31
CA SER A 62 -1.27 -13.33 -8.27
C SER A 62 -1.14 -12.72 -6.86
N SER A 63 -1.68 -13.41 -5.84
CA SER A 63 -1.61 -12.99 -4.43
C SER A 63 -0.18 -12.77 -3.92
N SER A 64 0.82 -13.29 -4.62
CA SER A 64 2.24 -13.05 -4.38
C SER A 64 2.78 -11.82 -5.13
N PHE A 65 3.54 -10.96 -4.45
CA PHE A 65 4.42 -9.99 -5.10
C PHE A 65 5.67 -10.72 -5.64
N CYS A 66 5.57 -11.30 -6.83
CA CYS A 66 6.68 -11.98 -7.47
C CYS A 66 7.73 -10.97 -7.97
N THR A 67 8.90 -10.92 -7.33
CA THR A 67 10.13 -10.55 -8.04
C THR A 67 10.77 -11.82 -8.58
N HIS A 68 10.81 -11.94 -9.91
CA HIS A 68 11.69 -12.87 -10.59
C HIS A 68 13.15 -12.53 -10.23
N ASP A 69 13.69 -13.20 -9.22
CA ASP A 69 15.14 -13.35 -9.07
C ASP A 69 15.43 -14.80 -8.65
N ARG A 70 15.36 -15.71 -9.63
CA ARG A 70 15.63 -17.14 -9.46
C ARG A 70 17.14 -17.43 -9.58
N THR A 71 17.99 -16.60 -8.98
CA THR A 71 19.45 -16.79 -9.04
C THR A 71 20.03 -17.10 -7.65
N ARG A 72 20.12 -18.41 -7.37
CA ARG A 72 21.13 -19.08 -6.52
C ARG A 72 21.41 -18.53 -5.11
N SER A 73 20.45 -18.66 -4.19
CA SER A 73 20.81 -18.98 -2.79
C SER A 73 19.65 -19.62 -2.04
N ARG A 74 19.84 -20.90 -1.68
CA ARG A 74 18.92 -21.76 -0.90
C ARG A 74 18.65 -21.27 0.54
N ILE A 75 19.14 -20.08 0.91
CA ILE A 75 18.89 -19.42 2.21
C ILE A 75 17.83 -18.30 2.09
N ILE A 76 17.49 -17.84 0.87
CA ILE A 76 16.58 -16.68 0.63
C ILE A 76 15.17 -17.13 0.20
N ALA A 77 14.75 -18.36 0.52
CA ALA A 77 13.40 -18.86 0.19
C ALA A 77 12.30 -18.35 1.14
N ARG A 78 12.62 -17.47 2.10
CA ARG A 78 11.66 -16.90 3.07
C ARG A 78 11.16 -15.48 2.72
N ASN A 79 11.56 -14.94 1.56
CA ASN A 79 11.38 -13.52 1.23
C ASN A 79 10.19 -13.19 0.33
N THR A 80 9.28 -14.13 0.08
CA THR A 80 7.97 -13.79 -0.49
C THR A 80 7.09 -13.21 0.61
N MET A 81 6.90 -11.89 0.59
CA MET A 81 5.86 -11.26 1.40
C MET A 81 4.52 -11.60 0.74
N GLU A 82 3.76 -12.50 1.38
CA GLU A 82 2.41 -12.82 0.95
C GLU A 82 1.51 -11.62 1.25
N ALA A 83 0.74 -11.20 0.24
CA ALA A 83 -0.24 -10.15 0.42
C ALA A 83 -1.50 -10.75 1.01
N LEU A 84 -2.07 -10.10 2.03
CA LEU A 84 -3.36 -10.48 2.59
C LEU A 84 -4.47 -9.81 1.76
N PRO A 85 -5.29 -10.56 1.02
CA PRO A 85 -6.39 -9.98 0.26
C PRO A 85 -7.51 -9.53 1.20
N ALA A 86 -8.07 -8.35 0.96
CA ALA A 86 -9.20 -7.82 1.72
C ALA A 86 -10.14 -6.97 0.84
N CYS A 87 -11.42 -6.91 1.19
CA CYS A 87 -12.36 -5.93 0.64
C CYS A 87 -12.57 -4.74 1.58
N LEU A 88 -12.42 -4.98 2.89
CA LEU A 88 -12.48 -3.98 3.95
C LEU A 88 -11.26 -4.16 4.85
N LEU A 89 -10.64 -3.06 5.28
CA LEU A 89 -9.41 -3.13 6.09
C LEU A 89 -9.68 -3.58 7.52
N ARG A 90 -10.89 -3.33 8.05
CA ARG A 90 -11.30 -3.87 9.35
C ARG A 90 -11.26 -5.40 9.43
N ASP A 91 -11.42 -6.10 8.31
CA ASP A 91 -11.41 -7.57 8.26
C ASP A 91 -10.00 -8.14 8.56
N VAL A 92 -8.96 -7.31 8.39
CA VAL A 92 -7.54 -7.67 8.60
C VAL A 92 -6.89 -6.87 9.72
N ALA A 93 -7.70 -6.22 10.57
CA ALA A 93 -7.21 -5.35 11.63
C ALA A 93 -6.41 -6.10 12.71
N GLN A 94 -6.77 -7.36 13.00
CA GLN A 94 -6.06 -8.15 14.01
C GLN A 94 -4.64 -8.52 13.55
N GLU A 95 -4.50 -8.90 12.28
CA GLU A 95 -3.22 -9.16 11.63
C GLU A 95 -2.37 -7.89 11.59
N ALA A 96 -2.99 -6.75 11.25
CA ALA A 96 -2.35 -5.44 11.22
C ALA A 96 -1.85 -5.00 12.61
N LEU A 97 -2.57 -5.32 13.69
CA LEU A 97 -2.13 -5.05 15.06
C LEU A 97 -0.84 -5.78 15.42
N GLY A 98 -0.60 -6.98 14.87
CA GLY A 98 0.57 -7.81 15.12
C GLY A 98 1.86 -7.41 14.40
N VAL A 99 1.83 -6.38 13.54
CA VAL A 99 2.97 -5.92 12.74
C VAL A 99 3.36 -4.47 13.05
N ALA A 100 4.56 -4.07 12.62
CA ALA A 100 5.09 -2.71 12.77
C ALA A 100 4.88 -1.85 11.52
N VAL A 101 4.86 -2.47 10.34
CA VAL A 101 4.70 -1.79 9.05
C VAL A 101 3.56 -2.42 8.27
N ILE A 102 2.67 -1.58 7.73
CA ILE A 102 1.53 -2.00 6.94
C ILE A 102 1.61 -1.31 5.58
N GLY A 103 1.71 -2.09 4.51
CA GLY A 103 1.53 -1.63 3.14
C GLY A 103 0.10 -1.88 2.68
N ILE A 104 -0.52 -0.91 2.02
CA ILE A 104 -1.87 -1.04 1.44
C ILE A 104 -1.76 -0.70 -0.04
N ASP A 105 -2.04 -1.68 -0.90
CA ASP A 105 -2.05 -1.51 -2.35
C ASP A 105 -3.50 -1.30 -2.84
N GLU A 106 -3.65 -0.51 -3.90
CA GLU A 106 -4.97 -0.10 -4.44
C GLU A 106 -5.90 0.52 -3.38
N GLY A 107 -5.32 1.41 -2.54
CA GLY A 107 -5.98 2.04 -1.39
C GLY A 107 -7.31 2.73 -1.70
N GLN A 108 -7.53 3.17 -2.94
CA GLN A 108 -8.75 3.85 -3.36
C GLN A 108 -10.02 2.97 -3.32
N PHE A 109 -9.87 1.64 -3.28
CA PHE A 109 -11.01 0.71 -3.21
C PHE A 109 -11.49 0.41 -1.79
N PHE A 110 -10.73 0.83 -0.76
CA PHE A 110 -11.09 0.60 0.63
C PHE A 110 -11.89 1.79 1.18
N PRO A 111 -13.19 1.63 1.48
CA PRO A 111 -14.00 2.74 1.99
C PRO A 111 -13.61 3.14 3.42
N ASP A 112 -12.99 2.24 4.18
CA ASP A 112 -12.52 2.40 5.55
C ASP A 112 -11.02 2.76 5.65
N ILE A 113 -10.42 3.25 4.55
CA ILE A 113 -8.99 3.57 4.48
C ILE A 113 -8.56 4.64 5.48
N VAL A 114 -9.38 5.67 5.69
CA VAL A 114 -9.03 6.81 6.55
C VAL A 114 -8.99 6.37 8.01
N GLU A 115 -10.07 5.77 8.48
CA GLU A 115 -10.21 5.31 9.86
C GLU A 115 -9.15 4.26 10.19
N PHE A 116 -8.89 3.33 9.27
CA PHE A 116 -7.88 2.30 9.46
C PHE A 116 -6.46 2.89 9.54
N CYS A 117 -6.07 3.74 8.57
CA CYS A 117 -4.72 4.31 8.55
C CYS A 117 -4.45 5.16 9.78
N GLU A 118 -5.41 6.01 10.17
CA GLU A 118 -5.30 6.89 11.34
C GLU A 118 -5.19 6.08 12.64
N ALA A 119 -6.04 5.05 12.82
CA ALA A 119 -5.99 4.20 14.00
C ALA A 119 -4.64 3.44 14.10
N MET A 120 -4.15 2.89 12.99
CA MET A 120 -2.90 2.14 12.96
C MET A 120 -1.68 3.04 13.18
N ALA A 121 -1.65 4.24 12.60
CA ALA A 121 -0.60 5.21 12.83
C ALA A 121 -0.60 5.71 14.29
N ASN A 122 -1.76 6.03 14.86
CA ASN A 122 -1.86 6.41 16.27
C ASN A 122 -1.47 5.27 17.24
N ALA A 123 -1.61 4.01 16.80
CA ALA A 123 -1.09 2.83 17.50
C ALA A 123 0.43 2.60 17.29
N GLY A 124 1.14 3.53 16.68
CA GLY A 124 2.61 3.50 16.52
C GLY A 124 3.12 2.78 15.28
N LYS A 125 2.26 2.47 14.29
CA LYS A 125 2.64 1.73 13.08
C LYS A 125 3.03 2.66 11.94
N THR A 126 3.94 2.21 11.07
CA THR A 126 4.18 2.87 9.79
C THR A 126 3.20 2.32 8.76
N VAL A 127 2.30 3.17 8.27
CA VAL A 127 1.30 2.83 7.26
C VAL A 127 1.70 3.46 5.93
N ILE A 128 1.80 2.67 4.87
CA ILE A 128 2.22 3.12 3.54
C ILE A 128 1.12 2.71 2.55
N VAL A 129 0.54 3.68 1.86
CA VAL A 129 -0.61 3.50 0.98
C VAL A 129 -0.22 3.83 -0.45
N ALA A 130 -0.42 2.89 -1.38
CA ALA A 130 -0.38 3.14 -2.82
C ALA A 130 -1.80 3.21 -3.37
N ALA A 131 -2.12 4.28 -4.10
CA ALA A 131 -3.48 4.47 -4.60
C ALA A 131 -3.54 5.41 -5.81
N LEU A 132 -4.62 5.29 -6.59
CA LEU A 132 -4.99 6.31 -7.59
C LEU A 132 -5.53 7.54 -6.87
N ASP A 133 -5.06 8.74 -7.23
CA ASP A 133 -5.62 9.99 -6.71
C ASP A 133 -6.95 10.37 -7.40
N GLY A 134 -7.12 9.93 -8.65
CA GLY A 134 -8.30 10.25 -9.44
C GLY A 134 -8.84 9.07 -10.26
N THR A 135 -10.14 9.11 -10.52
CA THR A 135 -10.85 8.19 -11.43
C THR A 135 -10.50 8.50 -12.89
N PHE A 136 -11.01 7.70 -13.83
CA PHE A 136 -10.90 7.98 -15.27
C PHE A 136 -11.54 9.32 -15.69
N GLN A 137 -12.43 9.88 -14.86
CA GLN A 137 -13.04 11.19 -15.03
C GLN A 137 -12.24 12.32 -14.36
N ARG A 138 -11.07 12.02 -13.78
CA ARG A 138 -10.22 12.94 -13.02
C ARG A 138 -10.92 13.55 -11.79
N LYS A 139 -11.90 12.83 -11.24
CA LYS A 139 -12.52 13.15 -9.94
C LYS A 139 -11.80 12.38 -8.83
N PRO A 140 -11.83 12.84 -7.57
CA PRO A 140 -11.29 12.08 -6.44
C PRO A 140 -11.76 10.62 -6.45
N PHE A 141 -10.84 9.67 -6.23
CA PHE A 141 -11.17 8.24 -6.20
C PHE A 141 -11.38 7.78 -4.74
N GLY A 142 -12.63 7.44 -4.40
CA GLY A 142 -12.97 6.99 -3.06
C GLY A 142 -12.62 8.05 -1.99
N ALA A 143 -12.17 7.59 -0.83
CA ALA A 143 -11.79 8.45 0.29
C ALA A 143 -10.28 8.80 0.32
N ILE A 144 -9.51 8.45 -0.72
CA ILE A 144 -8.04 8.46 -0.63
C ILE A 144 -7.45 9.85 -0.34
N LEU A 145 -8.05 10.91 -0.88
CA LEU A 145 -7.54 12.27 -0.69
C LEU A 145 -7.74 12.79 0.74
N ASN A 146 -8.61 12.16 1.51
CA ASN A 146 -8.80 12.48 2.94
C ASN A 146 -7.61 12.02 3.79
N LEU A 147 -6.71 11.17 3.28
CA LEU A 147 -5.44 10.86 3.94
C LEU A 147 -4.41 11.98 3.81
N VAL A 148 -4.53 12.89 2.82
CA VAL A 148 -3.52 13.91 2.55
C VAL A 148 -3.28 14.83 3.76
N PRO A 149 -4.31 15.32 4.48
CA PRO A 149 -4.11 16.13 5.68
C PRO A 149 -3.54 15.34 6.88
N LEU A 150 -3.64 14.02 6.87
CA LEU A 150 -3.22 13.13 7.96
C LEU A 150 -1.80 12.57 7.74
N ALA A 151 -1.28 12.65 6.51
CA ALA A 151 -0.05 12.00 6.12
C ALA A 151 1.20 12.87 6.32
N GLU A 152 2.22 12.30 6.95
CA GLU A 152 3.54 12.92 7.06
C GLU A 152 4.29 12.99 5.73
N SER A 153 3.93 12.13 4.77
CA SER A 153 4.54 12.12 3.43
C SER A 153 3.48 11.85 2.37
N VAL A 154 3.39 12.73 1.38
CA VAL A 154 2.59 12.52 0.18
C VAL A 154 3.47 12.71 -1.06
N VAL A 155 3.48 11.74 -1.95
CA VAL A 155 4.16 11.85 -3.26
C VAL A 155 3.17 11.47 -4.36
N LYS A 156 3.20 12.19 -5.48
CA LYS A 156 2.46 11.82 -6.68
C LYS A 156 3.45 11.41 -7.76
N LEU A 157 3.46 10.13 -8.11
CA LEU A 157 4.27 9.58 -9.19
C LEU A 157 3.68 9.96 -10.55
N THR A 158 4.54 10.04 -11.55
CA THR A 158 4.17 10.22 -12.96
C THR A 158 4.34 8.90 -13.72
N ALA A 159 3.59 8.72 -14.80
CA ALA A 159 3.80 7.66 -15.79
C ALA A 159 4.33 8.24 -17.10
N VAL A 160 4.49 7.41 -18.13
CA VAL A 160 4.73 7.87 -19.51
C VAL A 160 3.42 7.79 -20.28
N CYS A 161 3.07 8.85 -21.00
CA CYS A 161 1.87 8.92 -21.82
C CYS A 161 1.96 7.93 -22.99
N MET A 162 0.97 7.06 -23.11
CA MET A 162 0.91 6.04 -24.17
C MET A 162 0.50 6.61 -25.54
N GLU A 163 0.09 7.89 -25.62
CA GLU A 163 -0.25 8.57 -26.88
C GLU A 163 0.87 9.51 -27.36
N CYS A 164 1.47 10.31 -26.46
CA CYS A 164 2.44 11.35 -26.84
C CYS A 164 3.84 11.21 -26.19
N PHE A 165 4.06 10.18 -25.37
CA PHE A 165 5.35 9.85 -24.74
C PHE A 165 5.94 10.90 -23.78
N ARG A 166 5.15 11.91 -23.39
CA ARG A 166 5.50 12.85 -22.31
C ARG A 166 5.11 12.28 -20.94
N GLU A 167 5.41 13.01 -19.86
CA GLU A 167 4.89 12.65 -18.54
C GLU A 167 3.36 12.58 -18.53
N ALA A 168 2.83 11.50 -17.96
CA ALA A 168 1.40 11.29 -17.77
C ALA A 168 1.05 11.40 -16.29
N ALA A 169 0.03 12.21 -16.00
CA ALA A 169 -0.50 12.46 -14.65
C ALA A 169 -1.93 11.93 -14.45
N TYR A 170 -2.52 11.32 -15.47
CA TYR A 170 -3.93 10.89 -15.50
C TYR A 170 -4.08 9.52 -16.15
N THR A 171 -5.19 8.85 -15.85
CA THR A 171 -5.60 7.61 -16.50
C THR A 171 -6.84 7.88 -17.35
N LYS A 172 -6.79 7.43 -18.61
CA LYS A 172 -7.91 7.46 -19.55
C LYS A 172 -8.49 6.05 -19.65
N ARG A 173 -9.81 5.92 -19.55
CA ARG A 173 -10.51 4.69 -19.91
C ARG A 173 -10.74 4.66 -21.41
N LEU A 174 -10.50 3.52 -22.04
CA LEU A 174 -10.70 3.33 -23.49
C LEU A 174 -12.14 2.92 -23.83
N GLY A 175 -12.77 2.10 -23.00
CA GLY A 175 -14.17 1.67 -23.15
C GLY A 175 -15.20 2.75 -22.79
N THR A 176 -16.48 2.43 -23.00
CA THR A 176 -17.63 3.33 -22.79
C THR A 176 -18.32 3.16 -21.44
N GLU A 177 -17.80 2.29 -20.57
CA GLU A 177 -18.36 2.01 -19.25
C GLU A 177 -18.34 3.26 -18.38
N LYS A 178 -19.42 3.49 -17.64
CA LYS A 178 -19.57 4.67 -16.77
C LYS A 178 -19.23 4.40 -15.31
N GLU A 179 -19.22 3.13 -14.89
CA GLU A 179 -18.96 2.73 -13.52
C GLU A 179 -17.55 3.10 -13.07
N VAL A 180 -17.38 3.55 -11.82
CA VAL A 180 -16.07 3.96 -11.31
C VAL A 180 -15.15 2.75 -11.13
N GLU A 181 -15.64 1.69 -10.50
CA GLU A 181 -14.92 0.42 -10.31
C GLU A 181 -15.07 -0.46 -11.56
N VAL A 182 -14.04 -0.47 -12.40
CA VAL A 182 -13.85 -1.45 -13.47
C VAL A 182 -12.41 -1.94 -13.38
N ILE A 183 -12.22 -3.20 -13.02
CA ILE A 183 -10.89 -3.80 -12.91
C ILE A 183 -10.39 -4.07 -14.34
N GLY A 184 -9.33 -3.38 -14.75
CA GLY A 184 -8.81 -3.44 -16.11
C GLY A 184 -7.35 -3.06 -16.19
N GLY A 185 -6.64 -3.54 -17.22
CA GLY A 185 -5.20 -3.36 -17.43
C GLY A 185 -4.89 -2.29 -18.49
N ALA A 186 -3.96 -2.62 -19.39
CA ALA A 186 -3.62 -1.79 -20.55
C ALA A 186 -4.51 -2.06 -21.78
N ASP A 187 -5.42 -3.05 -21.65
CA ASP A 187 -6.29 -3.57 -22.70
C ASP A 187 -7.51 -2.67 -22.96
#